data_AF-A0A3N9NJU4-F1
#
_entry.id   AF-A0A3N9NJU4-F1
#
_cell.length_a   1.000
_cell.length_b   1.000
_cell.length_c   1.000
_cell.angle_alpha   90.00
_cell.angle_beta   90.00
_cell.angle_gamma   90.00
#
_symmetry.space_group_name_H-M   'P 1'
#
loop_
_entity.id
_entity.type
_entity.pdbx_description
1 polymer ?
#
loop_
_entity_poly.entity_id
_entity_poly.type
_entity_poly.pdbx_seq_one_letter_code
_entity_poly.pdbx_strand_id
1 'polypeptide(L)'
;MCDCSILDHWLKWQKFLAEKKSGSQIEEKNNLLKSLYYFWITTYTVIFRIRVNSKELEKRLPASGLHAHDIDQCQQMDALYGQIILADQIHAIDIWNQKSIDESAQEVLKKISELKLL
;
A
#
# COMPACT_ATOMS: atom_id res chain seq x y z
N MET A 1 -16.10 8.04 2.07
CA MET A 1 -15.22 6.91 2.42
C MET A 1 -13.87 7.23 1.81
N CYS A 2 -12.77 7.15 2.57
CA CYS A 2 -11.45 7.20 1.94
C CYS A 2 -11.21 5.86 1.24
N ASP A 3 -10.99 5.87 -0.06
CA ASP A 3 -10.75 4.66 -0.88
C ASP A 3 -9.37 4.02 -0.63
N CYS A 4 -8.64 4.44 0.41
CA CYS A 4 -7.24 4.10 0.65
C CYS A 4 -6.94 4.03 2.16
N SER A 5 -5.96 3.21 2.55
CA SER A 5 -5.44 3.13 3.92
C SER A 5 -4.52 4.33 4.23
N ILE A 6 -4.21 4.56 5.51
CA ILE A 6 -3.22 5.59 5.89
C ILE A 6 -1.85 5.32 5.25
N LEU A 7 -1.47 4.05 5.10
CA LEU A 7 -0.21 3.64 4.50
C LEU A 7 -0.17 4.00 3.01
N ASP A 8 -1.28 3.85 2.29
CA ASP A 8 -1.38 4.27 0.89
C ASP A 8 -1.20 5.79 0.73
N HIS A 9 -1.78 6.57 1.65
CA HIS A 9 -1.60 8.03 1.68
C HIS A 9 -0.15 8.42 2.00
N TRP A 10 0.48 7.72 2.96
CA TRP A 10 1.87 7.95 3.31
C TRP A 10 2.82 7.63 2.15
N LEU A 11 2.57 6.53 1.43
CA LEU A 11 3.33 6.16 0.23
C LEU A 11 3.23 7.22 -0.87
N LYS A 12 2.02 7.72 -1.15
CA LYS A 12 1.82 8.80 -2.11
C LYS A 12 2.58 10.06 -1.71
N TRP A 13 2.62 10.38 -0.41
CA TRP A 13 3.38 11.52 0.10
C TRP A 13 4.90 11.31 -0.02
N GLN A 14 5.41 10.14 0.33
CA GLN A 14 6.83 9.81 0.16
C GLN A 14 7.28 9.90 -1.30
N LYS A 15 6.45 9.40 -2.23
CA LYS A 15 6.68 9.57 -3.67
C LYS A 15 6.72 11.05 -4.07
N PHE A 16 5.73 11.83 -3.63
CA PHE A 16 5.69 13.27 -3.90
C PHE A 16 6.97 13.98 -3.41
N LEU A 17 7.48 13.62 -2.23
CA LEU A 17 8.72 14.20 -1.71
C LEU A 17 9.95 13.83 -2.54
N ALA A 18 10.05 12.59 -3.02
CA ALA A 18 11.17 12.14 -3.84
C ALA A 18 11.28 12.94 -5.16
N GLU A 19 10.17 13.45 -5.67
CA GLU A 19 10.09 14.21 -6.93
C GLU A 19 10.28 15.73 -6.73
N LYS A 20 10.34 16.23 -5.49
CA LYS A 20 10.42 17.68 -5.19
C LYS A 20 11.79 18.07 -4.63
N LYS A 21 12.24 19.28 -4.96
CA LYS A 21 13.41 19.89 -4.32
C LYS A 21 13.06 20.28 -2.89
N SER A 22 13.93 19.96 -1.94
CA SER A 22 13.71 20.30 -0.52
C SER A 22 13.64 21.81 -0.30
N GLY A 23 12.81 22.21 0.66
CA GLY A 23 12.65 23.58 1.13
C GLY A 23 11.94 23.58 2.49
N SER A 24 12.09 24.64 3.28
CA SER A 24 11.62 24.70 4.67
C SER A 24 10.12 24.40 4.84
N GLN A 25 9.28 24.89 3.93
CA GLN A 25 7.83 24.60 3.96
C GLN A 25 7.50 23.13 3.65
N ILE A 26 8.32 22.45 2.84
CA ILE A 26 8.14 21.03 2.52
C ILE A 26 8.53 20.18 3.73
N GLU A 27 9.60 20.56 4.43
CA GLU A 27 10.04 19.89 5.66
C GLU A 27 8.99 19.99 6.77
N GLU A 28 8.40 21.17 6.99
CA GLU A 28 7.34 21.35 7.98
C GLU A 28 6.12 20.48 7.68
N LYS A 29 5.64 20.50 6.42
CA LYS A 29 4.53 19.64 5.97
C LYS A 29 4.86 18.16 6.11
N ASN A 30 6.10 17.77 5.81
CA ASN A 30 6.54 16.39 5.97
C ASN A 30 6.51 15.96 7.45
N ASN A 31 7.00 16.80 8.36
CA ASN A 31 6.99 16.49 9.79
C ASN A 31 5.56 16.33 10.34
N LEU A 32 4.63 17.19 9.90
CA LEU A 32 3.21 17.06 10.26
C LEU A 32 2.61 15.76 9.74
N LEU A 33 2.79 15.46 8.45
CA LEU A 33 2.23 14.25 7.84
C LEU A 33 2.86 12.98 8.39
N LYS A 34 4.16 13.00 8.71
CA LYS A 34 4.85 11.91 9.40
C LYS A 34 4.25 11.64 10.78
N SER A 35 3.96 12.69 11.53
CA SER A 35 3.34 12.59 12.85
C SER A 35 1.93 12.02 12.77
N LEU A 36 1.13 12.50 11.82
CA LEU A 36 -0.22 11.97 11.55
C LEU A 36 -0.17 10.49 11.12
N TYR A 37 0.77 10.14 10.26
CA TYR A 37 0.98 8.76 9.85
C TYR A 37 1.29 7.86 11.05
N TYR A 38 2.26 8.21 11.89
CA TYR A 38 2.60 7.38 13.06
C TYR A 38 1.46 7.29 14.07
N PHE A 39 0.68 8.36 14.24
CA PHE A 39 -0.50 8.32 15.09
C PHE A 39 -1.50 7.28 14.59
N TRP A 40 -1.83 7.28 13.29
CA TRP A 40 -2.87 6.42 12.73
C TRP A 40 -2.39 5.00 12.36
N ILE A 41 -1.15 4.80 11.94
CA ILE A 41 -0.67 3.48 11.51
C ILE A 41 -0.74 2.44 12.65
N THR A 42 -0.59 2.90 13.89
CA THR A 42 -0.68 2.06 15.09
C THR A 42 -2.09 1.56 15.38
N THR A 43 -3.13 2.15 14.78
CA THR A 43 -4.51 1.65 14.93
C THR A 43 -4.77 0.39 14.11
N TYR A 44 -3.89 0.04 13.19
CA TYR A 44 -4.00 -1.17 12.38
C TYR A 44 -3.29 -2.33 13.09
N THR A 45 -4.03 -3.39 13.42
CA THR A 45 -3.44 -4.61 14.00
C THR A 45 -2.64 -5.40 12.97
N VAL A 46 -3.11 -5.40 11.71
CA VAL A 46 -2.47 -6.06 10.57
C VAL A 46 -2.88 -5.34 9.30
N ILE A 47 -1.98 -5.31 8.31
CA ILE A 47 -2.26 -4.80 6.97
C ILE A 47 -2.14 -5.95 5.97
N PHE A 48 -3.18 -6.15 5.16
CA PHE A 48 -3.13 -7.11 4.05
C PHE A 48 -2.76 -6.38 2.76
N ARG A 49 -1.58 -6.72 2.21
CA ARG A 49 -1.10 -6.16 0.94
C ARG A 49 -1.44 -7.11 -0.19
N ILE A 50 -2.37 -6.70 -1.05
CA ILE A 50 -2.73 -7.47 -2.24
C ILE A 50 -1.66 -7.23 -3.31
N ARG A 51 -0.85 -8.26 -3.61
CA ARG A 51 0.19 -8.20 -4.63
C ARG A 51 -0.31 -8.78 -5.94
N VAL A 52 -0.07 -8.04 -7.02
CA VAL A 52 -0.42 -8.47 -8.37
C VAL A 52 0.86 -8.69 -9.15
N ASN A 53 0.93 -9.80 -9.88
CA ASN A 53 2.01 -10.04 -10.82
C ASN A 53 1.88 -9.06 -11.99
N SER A 54 2.93 -8.32 -12.32
CA SER A 54 2.91 -7.34 -13.43
C SER A 54 2.47 -7.96 -14.75
N LYS A 55 2.88 -9.20 -15.04
CA LYS A 55 2.46 -9.94 -16.25
C LYS A 55 0.97 -10.26 -16.29
N GLU A 56 0.36 -10.45 -15.12
CA GLU A 56 -1.09 -10.66 -15.01
C GLU A 56 -1.85 -9.34 -15.05
N LEU A 57 -1.25 -8.26 -14.55
CA LEU A 57 -1.83 -6.92 -14.62
C LEU A 57 -1.90 -6.39 -16.06
N GLU A 58 -0.88 -6.65 -16.87
CA GLU A 58 -0.85 -6.31 -18.31
C GLU A 58 -2.00 -6.94 -19.11
N LYS A 59 -2.48 -8.12 -18.70
CA LYS A 59 -3.60 -8.83 -19.34
C LYS A 59 -4.96 -8.27 -18.96
N ARG A 60 -5.04 -7.47 -17.90
CA ARG A 60 -6.31 -6.90 -17.42
C ARG A 60 -6.57 -5.61 -18.16
N LEU A 61 -7.58 -5.63 -19.04
CA LEU A 61 -8.08 -4.41 -19.66
C LEU A 61 -8.67 -3.51 -18.57
N PRO A 62 -8.27 -2.24 -18.48
CA PRO A 62 -8.92 -1.30 -17.59
C PRO A 62 -10.40 -1.19 -17.98
N ALA A 63 -11.29 -1.15 -16.99
CA ALA A 63 -12.70 -0.86 -17.25
C ALA A 63 -12.82 0.51 -17.94
N SER A 64 -13.88 0.70 -18.73
CA SER A 64 -14.10 1.96 -19.46
C SER A 64 -14.01 3.17 -18.50
N GLY A 65 -13.13 4.11 -18.82
CA GLY A 65 -12.88 5.31 -18.01
C GLY A 65 -11.78 5.19 -16.95
N LEU A 66 -11.12 4.04 -16.81
CA LEU A 66 -9.95 3.87 -15.95
C LEU A 66 -8.65 4.00 -16.75
N HIS A 67 -7.63 4.64 -16.15
CA HIS A 67 -6.30 4.72 -16.74
C HIS A 67 -5.64 3.34 -16.78
N ALA A 68 -4.83 3.10 -17.82
CA ALA A 68 -3.95 1.94 -17.87
C ALA A 68 -2.98 1.96 -16.69
N HIS A 69 -2.68 0.78 -16.15
CA HIS A 69 -1.70 0.64 -15.07
C HIS A 69 -0.29 0.84 -15.62
N ASP A 70 0.41 1.87 -15.17
CA ASP A 70 1.85 2.03 -15.41
C ASP A 70 2.60 0.98 -14.58
N ILE A 71 3.13 -0.03 -15.25
CA ILE A 71 3.80 -1.17 -14.62
C ILE A 71 5.06 -0.74 -13.87
N ASP A 72 5.83 0.20 -14.42
CA ASP A 72 7.05 0.70 -13.80
C ASP A 72 6.71 1.47 -12.52
N GLN A 73 5.65 2.30 -12.59
CA GLN A 73 5.12 2.96 -11.40
C GLN A 73 4.64 1.95 -10.35
N CYS A 74 3.92 0.90 -10.75
CA CYS A 74 3.46 -0.14 -9.84
C CYS A 74 4.64 -0.84 -9.14
N GLN A 75 5.72 -1.15 -9.86
CA GLN A 75 6.92 -1.77 -9.28
C GLN A 75 7.64 -0.84 -8.30
N GLN A 76 7.79 0.45 -8.65
CA GLN A 76 8.38 1.45 -7.76
C GLN A 76 7.56 1.59 -6.47
N MET A 77 6.23 1.62 -6.58
CA MET A 77 5.35 1.69 -5.43
C MET A 77 5.42 0.42 -4.58
N ASP A 78 5.48 -0.77 -5.17
CA ASP A 78 5.63 -2.04 -4.44
C ASP A 78 6.96 -2.09 -3.67
N ALA A 79 8.05 -1.61 -4.27
CA ALA A 79 9.35 -1.49 -3.62
C ALA A 79 9.32 -0.52 -2.43
N LEU A 80 8.73 0.67 -2.63
CA LEU A 80 8.58 1.67 -1.57
C LEU A 80 7.70 1.15 -0.43
N TYR A 81 6.62 0.43 -0.74
CA TYR A 81 5.77 -0.23 0.25
C TYR A 81 6.58 -1.20 1.11
N GLY A 82 7.38 -2.06 0.49
CA GLY A 82 8.25 -3.00 1.19
C GLY A 82 9.27 -2.30 2.10
N GLN A 83 9.86 -1.20 1.64
CA GLN A 83 10.79 -0.40 2.45
C GLN A 83 10.11 0.19 3.69
N ILE A 84 8.90 0.75 3.55
CA ILE A 84 8.17 1.34 4.67
C ILE A 84 7.74 0.26 5.68
N ILE A 85 7.22 -0.89 5.23
CA ILE A 85 6.89 -2.01 6.11
C ILE A 85 8.11 -2.39 6.97
N LEU A 86 9.29 -2.54 6.34
CA LEU A 86 10.52 -2.92 7.04
C LEU A 86 11.01 -1.83 7.99
N ALA A 87 11.01 -0.57 7.55
CA ALA A 87 11.49 0.56 8.34
C ALA A 87 10.62 0.81 9.57
N ASP A 88 9.30 0.78 9.41
CA ASP A 88 8.33 1.08 10.46
C ASP A 88 7.85 -0.17 11.22
N GLN A 89 8.41 -1.35 10.93
CA GLN A 89 8.07 -2.63 11.56
C GLN A 89 6.56 -2.94 11.53
N ILE A 90 5.92 -2.64 10.40
CA ILE A 90 4.48 -2.82 10.22
C ILE A 90 4.17 -4.31 10.08
N HIS A 91 3.18 -4.80 10.83
CA HIS A 91 2.70 -6.16 10.65
C HIS A 91 1.86 -6.25 9.36
N ALA A 92 2.53 -6.56 8.25
CA ALA A 92 1.92 -6.69 6.94
C ALA A 92 1.99 -8.14 6.41
N ILE A 93 0.91 -8.59 5.78
CA ILE A 93 0.79 -9.91 5.17
C ILE A 93 0.52 -9.75 3.68
N ASP A 94 1.40 -10.31 2.86
CA ASP A 94 1.26 -10.31 1.41
C ASP A 94 0.24 -11.37 0.98
N ILE A 95 -0.75 -10.96 0.18
CA ILE A 95 -1.75 -11.83 -0.45
C ILE A 95 -1.54 -11.76 -1.96
N TRP A 96 -1.13 -12.87 -2.57
CA TRP A 96 -0.83 -12.91 -4.00
C TRP A 96 -2.07 -13.18 -4.84
N ASN A 97 -2.40 -12.25 -5.73
CA ASN A 97 -3.53 -12.34 -6.67
C ASN A 97 -3.24 -13.23 -7.90
N GLN A 98 -2.46 -14.31 -7.71
CA GLN A 98 -2.32 -15.37 -8.73
C GLN A 98 -3.48 -16.37 -8.66
N LYS A 99 -4.29 -16.28 -7.61
CA LYS A 99 -5.48 -17.08 -7.36
C LYS A 99 -6.73 -16.30 -7.77
N SER A 100 -7.87 -16.98 -7.83
CA SER A 100 -9.18 -16.32 -7.96
C SER A 100 -9.45 -15.36 -6.80
N ILE A 101 -10.44 -14.49 -6.98
CA ILE A 101 -10.88 -13.54 -5.94
C ILE A 101 -11.31 -14.31 -4.69
N ASP A 102 -12.09 -15.39 -4.85
CA ASP A 102 -12.58 -16.20 -3.74
C ASP A 102 -11.45 -16.86 -2.96
N GLU A 103 -10.47 -17.44 -3.65
CA GLU A 103 -9.30 -18.04 -3.02
C GLU A 103 -8.45 -17.01 -2.26
N SER A 104 -8.30 -15.80 -2.82
CA SER A 104 -7.59 -14.70 -2.17
C SER A 104 -8.35 -14.22 -0.93
N ALA A 105 -9.68 -14.14 -0.98
CA ALA A 105 -10.52 -13.80 0.15
C ALA A 105 -10.46 -14.86 1.26
N GLN A 106 -10.50 -16.15 0.89
CA GLN A 106 -10.32 -17.26 1.83
C GLN A 106 -8.95 -17.22 2.51
N GLU A 107 -7.89 -16.85 1.79
CA GLU A 107 -6.56 -16.69 2.36
C GLU A 107 -6.52 -15.57 3.40
N VAL A 108 -7.15 -14.42 3.11
CA VAL A 108 -7.29 -13.32 4.08
C VAL A 108 -8.06 -13.79 5.32
N LEU A 109 -9.23 -14.43 5.15
CA LEU A 109 -10.04 -14.93 6.27
C LEU A 109 -9.28 -15.94 7.11
N LYS A 110 -8.53 -16.85 6.48
CA LYS A 110 -7.67 -17.81 7.18
C LYS A 110 -6.62 -17.08 8.02
N LYS A 111 -5.97 -16.06 7.48
CA LYS A 111 -4.96 -15.27 8.21
C LYS A 111 -5.56 -14.48 9.38
N ILE A 112 -6.73 -13.89 9.19
CA ILE A 112 -7.48 -13.21 10.25
C ILE A 112 -7.80 -14.20 11.39
N SER A 113 -8.23 -15.42 11.06
CA SER A 113 -8.53 -16.48 12.04
C SER A 113 -7.26 -16.96 12.77
N GLU A 114 -6.15 -17.17 12.05
CA GLU A 114 -4.85 -17.53 12.65
C GLU A 114 -4.36 -16.47 13.66
N LEU A 115 -4.63 -15.19 13.39
CA LEU A 115 -4.32 -14.07 14.26
C LEU A 115 -5.34 -13.86 15.39
N LYS A 116 -6.43 -14.64 15.44
CA LYS A 116 -7.53 -14.51 16.40
C LYS A 116 -8.14 -13.11 16.45
N LEU A 117 -8.27 -12.49 15.27
CA LEU A 117 -8.88 -11.17 15.10
C LEU A 117 -10.40 -11.24 14.87
N LEU A 118 -10.94 -12.46 14.73
CA LEU A 118 -12.36 -12.81 14.68
C LEU A 118 -12.65 -13.94 15.66
#